data_AF-B7GCZ4-F1
#
_entry.id   AF-B7GCZ4-F1
#
_cell.length_a   1.000
_cell.length_b   1.000
_cell.length_c   1.000
_cell.angle_alpha   90.00
_cell.angle_beta   90.00
_cell.angle_gamma   90.00
#
_symmetry.space_group_name_H-M   'P 1'
#
loop_
_entity.id
_entity.type
_entity.pdbx_description
1 polymer ?
#
loop_
_entity_poly.entity_id
_entity_poly.type
_entity_poly.pdbx_seq_one_letter_code
_entity_poly.pdbx_strand_id
1 'polypeptide(L)'
;MNPSSSLALILLILTRKETLALQSIPSEGLLRPSAELLSRRTLISSVASTAILFTSTISYAETNDRSDLLRAISRKASDEEVIGIIENLQDPSGGKATFYPDRLEGQWELIWSYKAEAFSPLLKLPEPFRPESYQYLGSAAAQEVGDGRIAQGLTGGILGKSQLWLSSGAVPFEDDPSVLEIQPPFRFQLGGKYGSGVPKKMIVESGSDAEFRQVNGRSKEEQAAGKNQYQQMYLENIGPGSLRVSSVIAGDPVIVGEIFVHRKL
;
A
#
# COMPACT_ATOMS: atom_id res chain seq x y z
N MET A 1 -5.57 -26.85 -15.44
CA MET A 1 -5.20 -25.53 -16.03
C MET A 1 -4.43 -24.77 -14.96
N ASN A 2 -3.24 -24.26 -15.28
CA ASN A 2 -2.37 -23.61 -14.27
C ASN A 2 -2.91 -22.23 -13.89
N PRO A 3 -3.09 -21.90 -12.59
CA PRO A 3 -3.58 -20.61 -12.13
C PRO A 3 -2.57 -19.44 -12.27
N SER A 4 -1.38 -19.68 -12.84
CA SER A 4 -0.36 -18.64 -13.07
C SER A 4 -0.63 -17.72 -14.27
N SER A 5 -1.78 -17.82 -14.94
CA SER A 5 -1.99 -17.20 -16.25
C SER A 5 -2.50 -15.75 -16.23
N SER A 6 -3.15 -15.26 -15.17
CA SER A 6 -3.82 -13.95 -15.20
C SER A 6 -2.88 -12.77 -14.98
N LEU A 7 -1.90 -12.87 -14.08
CA LEU A 7 -0.84 -11.86 -13.94
C LEU A 7 0.24 -12.00 -15.00
N ALA A 8 0.47 -13.21 -15.53
CA ALA A 8 1.26 -13.40 -16.75
C ALA A 8 0.62 -12.69 -17.95
N LEU A 9 -0.72 -12.67 -18.04
CA LEU A 9 -1.44 -11.90 -19.07
C LEU A 9 -1.30 -10.39 -18.85
N ILE A 10 -1.33 -9.89 -17.61
CA ILE A 10 -1.10 -8.46 -17.31
C ILE A 10 0.35 -8.05 -17.61
N LEU A 11 1.35 -8.88 -17.26
CA LEU A 11 2.77 -8.67 -17.62
C LEU A 11 2.99 -8.77 -19.15
N LEU A 12 2.28 -9.67 -19.83
CA LEU A 12 2.30 -9.83 -21.29
C LEU A 12 1.63 -8.65 -22.01
N ILE A 13 0.58 -8.06 -21.43
CA ILE A 13 -0.08 -6.85 -21.93
C ILE A 13 0.83 -5.62 -21.74
N LEU A 14 1.53 -5.52 -20.61
CA LEU A 14 2.50 -4.44 -20.35
C LEU A 14 3.71 -4.53 -21.32
N THR A 15 4.29 -5.72 -21.51
CA THR A 15 5.41 -5.92 -22.44
C THR A 15 5.03 -5.76 -23.93
N ARG A 16 3.82 -6.19 -24.35
CA ARG A 16 3.37 -6.00 -25.74
C ARG A 16 2.98 -4.55 -26.08
N LYS A 17 2.42 -3.78 -25.14
CA LYS A 17 2.05 -2.38 -25.40
C LYS A 17 3.26 -1.44 -25.43
N GLU A 18 4.31 -1.70 -24.65
CA GLU A 18 5.54 -0.89 -24.71
C GLU A 18 6.36 -1.14 -25.99
N THR A 19 6.34 -2.37 -26.51
CA THR A 19 7.02 -2.68 -27.80
C THR A 19 6.38 -1.96 -28.99
N LEU A 20 5.08 -1.66 -28.92
CA LEU A 20 4.34 -0.95 -29.97
C LEU A 20 4.37 0.59 -29.82
N ALA A 21 4.75 1.12 -28.65
CA ALA A 21 4.79 2.55 -28.38
C ALA A 21 6.15 3.22 -28.73
N LEU A 22 7.19 2.44 -29.03
CA LEU A 22 8.52 2.94 -29.39
C LEU A 22 8.72 3.18 -30.91
N GLN A 23 7.70 3.00 -31.75
CA GLN A 23 7.82 3.15 -33.21
C GLN A 23 7.12 4.38 -33.81
N SER A 24 6.62 5.33 -33.00
CA SER A 24 6.01 6.54 -33.56
C SER A 24 6.27 7.78 -32.69
N ILE A 25 7.40 8.44 -32.92
CA ILE A 25 7.58 9.86 -32.57
C ILE A 25 7.98 10.59 -33.85
N PRO A 26 7.09 11.41 -34.44
CA PRO A 26 7.51 12.43 -35.38
C PRO A 26 8.08 13.62 -34.60
N SER A 27 9.27 14.05 -35.00
CA SER A 27 9.96 15.25 -34.55
C SER A 27 9.40 16.49 -35.28
N GLU A 28 8.86 17.46 -34.53
CA GLU A 28 8.65 18.87 -34.89
C GLU A 28 7.93 19.54 -33.71
N GLY A 29 8.15 20.76 -33.24
CA GLY A 29 9.00 21.88 -33.63
C GLY A 29 8.81 22.98 -32.56
N LEU A 30 9.81 23.84 -32.42
CA LEU A 30 9.87 24.99 -31.51
C LEU A 30 8.64 25.92 -31.58
N LEU A 31 8.32 26.61 -30.48
CA LEU A 31 8.49 28.08 -30.33
C LEU A 31 7.98 28.60 -28.96
N ARG A 32 8.84 29.37 -28.28
CA ARG A 32 8.51 30.35 -27.20
C ARG A 32 8.05 31.67 -27.85
N PRO A 33 7.34 32.59 -27.14
CA PRO A 33 7.93 33.63 -26.24
C PRO A 33 7.06 33.92 -24.97
N SER A 34 7.62 34.18 -23.78
CA SER A 34 8.12 35.44 -23.16
C SER A 34 7.07 36.36 -22.48
N ALA A 35 7.30 36.56 -21.17
CA ALA A 35 7.21 37.77 -20.32
C ALA A 35 5.88 38.53 -20.07
N GLU A 36 5.54 38.69 -18.78
CA GLU A 36 5.36 39.97 -18.03
C GLU A 36 4.80 39.64 -16.62
N LEU A 37 5.56 39.79 -15.52
CA LEU A 37 5.66 40.97 -14.65
C LEU A 37 4.30 41.58 -14.24
N LEU A 38 3.90 41.39 -12.98
CA LEU A 38 3.39 42.49 -12.16
C LEU A 38 3.49 42.20 -10.65
N SER A 39 4.18 43.14 -10.02
CA SER A 39 4.38 43.35 -8.60
C SER A 39 3.08 43.61 -7.84
N ARG A 40 2.87 42.93 -6.70
CA ARG A 40 2.14 43.50 -5.56
C ARG A 40 2.75 43.06 -4.25
N ARG A 41 3.36 44.04 -3.56
CA ARG A 41 3.68 44.00 -2.13
C ARG A 41 2.38 43.86 -1.34
N THR A 42 2.37 42.97 -0.36
CA THR A 42 1.48 43.08 0.80
C THR A 42 2.29 42.74 2.04
N LEU A 43 2.50 43.76 2.87
CA LEU A 43 3.02 43.63 4.22
C LEU A 43 1.87 43.12 5.10
N ILE A 44 2.03 41.94 5.69
CA ILE A 44 1.22 41.52 6.82
C ILE A 44 2.17 41.17 7.96
N SER A 45 2.04 41.96 9.02
CA SER A 45 2.64 41.75 10.33
C SER A 45 2.13 40.44 10.91
N SER A 46 3.03 39.55 11.34
CA SER A 46 2.68 38.36 12.11
C SER A 46 3.65 38.21 13.27
N VAL A 47 3.05 38.14 14.44
CA VAL A 47 3.62 38.18 15.78
C VAL A 47 4.54 36.98 15.99
N ALA A 48 5.72 37.23 16.53
CA ALA A 48 6.66 36.20 16.95
C ALA A 48 6.02 35.33 18.04
N SER A 49 5.57 34.14 17.67
CA SER A 49 5.22 33.09 18.63
C SER A 49 6.49 32.34 18.99
N THR A 50 6.93 32.50 20.23
CA THR A 50 8.00 31.71 20.84
C THR A 50 7.56 30.25 20.89
N ALA A 51 7.99 29.45 19.92
CA ALA A 51 7.81 28.01 19.95
C ALA A 51 8.77 27.44 21.02
N ILE A 52 8.20 27.03 22.16
CA ILE A 52 8.89 26.21 23.14
C ILE A 52 9.00 24.81 22.51
N LEU A 53 10.18 24.49 21.98
CA LEU A 53 10.54 23.14 21.55
C LEU A 53 10.71 22.26 22.79
N PHE A 54 9.61 21.68 23.27
CA PHE A 54 9.69 20.48 24.07
C PHE A 54 10.08 19.32 23.14
N THR A 55 11.38 19.10 22.97
CA THR A 55 11.88 17.81 22.51
C THR A 55 11.74 16.82 23.66
N SER A 56 10.51 16.35 23.87
CA SER A 56 10.27 15.14 24.65
C SER A 56 10.86 13.99 23.84
N THR A 57 12.10 13.61 24.13
CA THR A 57 12.62 12.31 23.75
C THR A 57 11.82 11.27 24.53
N ILE A 58 10.70 10.84 23.94
CA ILE A 58 9.90 9.74 24.44
C ILE A 58 10.76 8.48 24.25
N SER A 59 11.37 8.04 25.35
CA SER A 59 12.02 6.74 25.42
C SER A 59 10.91 5.69 25.40
N TYR A 60 10.69 5.07 24.24
CA TYR A 60 9.79 3.93 24.11
C TYR A 60 10.34 2.80 24.97
N ALA A 61 9.48 2.22 25.81
CA ALA A 61 9.78 0.91 26.36
C ALA A 61 9.77 -0.05 25.17
N GLU A 62 10.95 -0.43 24.66
CA GLU A 62 11.06 -1.59 23.77
C GLU A 62 10.45 -2.77 24.52
N THR A 63 9.24 -3.16 24.14
CA THR A 63 8.77 -4.49 24.51
C THR A 63 9.71 -5.47 23.81
N ASN A 64 10.24 -6.45 24.54
CA ASN A 64 11.20 -7.43 24.01
C ASN A 64 10.70 -8.00 22.66
N ASP A 65 9.40 -8.21 22.55
CA ASP A 65 8.66 -8.72 21.41
C ASP A 65 8.83 -7.91 20.11
N ARG A 66 8.86 -6.57 20.19
CA ARG A 66 9.08 -5.70 19.01
C ARG A 66 10.49 -5.86 18.46
N SER A 67 11.46 -5.75 19.35
CA SER A 67 12.88 -5.83 19.00
C SER A 67 13.22 -7.23 18.48
N ASP A 68 12.56 -8.26 18.98
CA ASP A 68 12.70 -9.63 18.49
C ASP A 68 12.11 -9.80 17.09
N LEU A 69 10.92 -9.25 16.81
CA LEU A 69 10.34 -9.28 15.47
C LEU A 69 11.24 -8.60 14.42
N LEU A 70 11.70 -7.38 14.69
CA LEU A 70 12.58 -6.65 13.76
C LEU A 70 13.93 -7.34 13.57
N ARG A 71 14.46 -7.97 14.63
CA ARG A 71 15.70 -8.75 14.57
C ARG A 71 15.52 -10.00 13.70
N ALA A 72 14.42 -10.73 13.86
CA ALA A 72 14.09 -11.88 13.03
C ALA A 72 13.94 -11.50 11.54
N ILE A 73 13.24 -10.40 11.24
CA ILE A 73 13.08 -9.89 9.87
C ILE A 73 14.44 -9.48 9.28
N SER A 74 15.22 -8.68 10.00
CA SER A 74 16.51 -8.15 9.50
C SER A 74 17.56 -9.25 9.24
N ARG A 75 17.56 -10.32 10.05
CA ARG A 75 18.45 -11.48 9.83
C ARG A 75 17.90 -12.50 8.83
N LYS A 76 16.73 -12.23 8.22
CA LYS A 76 16.03 -13.13 7.29
C LYS A 76 15.77 -14.51 7.93
N ALA A 77 15.19 -14.52 9.13
CA ALA A 77 14.74 -15.75 9.79
C ALA A 77 13.69 -16.51 8.95
N SER A 78 13.41 -17.77 9.31
CA SER A 78 12.37 -18.54 8.62
C SER A 78 10.97 -18.00 8.91
N ASP A 79 10.03 -18.29 8.01
CA ASP A 79 8.64 -17.86 8.17
C ASP A 79 8.03 -18.39 9.47
N GLU A 80 8.33 -19.63 9.85
CA GLU A 80 7.83 -20.25 11.09
C GLU A 80 8.32 -19.49 12.33
N GLU A 81 9.57 -19.01 12.33
CA GLU A 81 10.10 -18.23 13.43
C GLU A 81 9.41 -16.87 13.53
N VAL A 82 9.27 -16.16 12.41
CA VAL A 82 8.63 -14.84 12.39
C VAL A 82 7.15 -14.93 12.76
N ILE A 83 6.44 -15.93 12.26
CA ILE A 83 5.04 -16.21 12.62
C ILE A 83 4.93 -16.53 14.11
N GLY A 84 5.81 -17.39 14.64
CA GLY A 84 5.83 -17.72 16.07
C GLY A 84 6.05 -16.49 16.95
N ILE A 85 6.88 -15.52 16.52
CA ILE A 85 6.99 -14.23 17.22
C ILE A 85 5.68 -13.46 17.13
N ILE A 86 5.08 -13.35 15.92
CA ILE A 86 3.82 -12.62 15.69
C ILE A 86 2.67 -13.15 16.55
N GLU A 87 2.53 -14.46 16.69
CA GLU A 87 1.48 -15.11 17.49
C GLU A 87 1.58 -14.80 19.00
N ASN A 88 2.77 -14.45 19.48
CA ASN A 88 3.02 -14.08 20.87
C ASN A 88 2.96 -12.57 21.12
N LEU A 89 2.80 -11.75 20.08
CA LEU A 89 2.70 -10.30 20.24
C LEU A 89 1.40 -9.94 20.98
N GLN A 90 1.53 -9.06 21.97
CA GLN A 90 0.36 -8.43 22.56
C GLN A 90 -0.14 -7.33 21.62
N ASP A 91 -1.46 -7.27 21.40
CA ASP A 91 -2.11 -6.15 20.72
C ASP A 91 -2.41 -5.03 21.74
N PRO A 92 -1.58 -3.99 21.88
CA PRO A 92 -1.86 -2.85 22.74
C PRO A 92 -3.14 -2.08 22.35
N SER A 93 -3.68 -2.29 21.14
CA SER A 93 -4.96 -1.69 20.76
C SER A 93 -6.16 -2.44 21.33
N GLY A 94 -5.98 -3.66 21.85
CA GLY A 94 -7.05 -4.50 22.38
C GLY A 94 -8.14 -4.81 21.35
N GLY A 95 -7.76 -5.06 20.09
CA GLY A 95 -8.68 -5.28 18.99
C GLY A 95 -9.44 -4.01 18.59
N LYS A 96 -8.89 -2.81 18.80
CA LYS A 96 -9.52 -1.55 18.38
C LYS A 96 -8.66 -0.76 17.42
N ALA A 97 -7.72 -1.45 16.82
CA ALA A 97 -6.83 -1.03 15.77
C ALA A 97 -7.48 -0.09 14.74
N THR A 98 -8.62 -0.48 14.17
CA THR A 98 -9.26 0.30 13.08
C THR A 98 -10.21 1.37 13.58
N PHE A 99 -10.54 1.37 14.87
CA PHE A 99 -11.39 2.38 15.52
C PHE A 99 -10.72 3.77 15.61
N TYR A 100 -9.40 3.82 15.48
CA TYR A 100 -8.60 5.04 15.56
C TYR A 100 -8.02 5.37 14.17
N PRO A 101 -8.79 6.02 13.28
CA PRO A 101 -8.39 6.28 11.89
C PRO A 101 -7.15 7.17 11.78
N ASP A 102 -6.93 8.05 12.75
CA ASP A 102 -5.72 8.87 12.90
C ASP A 102 -4.44 8.02 13.06
N ARG A 103 -4.56 6.82 13.64
CA ARG A 103 -3.43 5.89 13.80
C ARG A 103 -3.10 5.15 12.51
N LEU A 104 -4.14 4.80 11.73
CA LEU A 104 -4.04 4.19 10.40
C LEU A 104 -3.40 5.13 9.38
N GLU A 105 -3.65 6.44 9.51
CA GLU A 105 -3.27 7.44 8.53
C GLU A 105 -1.77 7.43 8.20
N GLY A 106 -1.44 7.54 6.92
CA GLY A 106 -0.09 7.78 6.43
C GLY A 106 0.41 6.74 5.43
N GLN A 107 1.73 6.74 5.26
CA GLN A 107 2.45 5.82 4.38
C GLN A 107 3.10 4.71 5.22
N TRP A 108 2.93 3.48 4.77
CA TRP A 108 3.39 2.28 5.43
C TRP A 108 4.22 1.45 4.47
N GLU A 109 5.46 1.15 4.83
CA GLU A 109 6.36 0.28 4.08
C GLU A 109 6.15 -1.18 4.49
N LEU A 110 6.00 -2.08 3.52
CA LEU A 110 6.01 -3.52 3.77
C LEU A 110 7.44 -3.98 4.05
N ILE A 111 7.71 -4.43 5.27
CA ILE A 111 9.05 -4.88 5.68
C ILE A 111 9.18 -6.41 5.73
N TRP A 112 8.07 -7.11 5.84
CA TRP A 112 8.00 -8.57 5.77
C TRP A 112 6.59 -9.04 5.41
N SER A 113 6.49 -10.20 4.77
CA SER A 113 5.21 -10.79 4.40
C SER A 113 5.29 -12.32 4.30
N TYR A 114 4.21 -12.99 4.68
CA TYR A 114 4.01 -14.42 4.50
C TYR A 114 2.95 -14.69 3.45
N LYS A 115 3.25 -15.58 2.49
CA LYS A 115 2.37 -15.97 1.37
C LYS A 115 1.93 -14.83 0.42
N ALA A 116 2.53 -13.64 0.52
CA ALA A 116 2.17 -12.46 -0.28
C ALA A 116 2.31 -12.62 -1.80
N GLU A 117 2.98 -13.67 -2.26
CA GLU A 117 2.98 -14.03 -3.67
C GLU A 117 1.61 -14.29 -4.29
N ALA A 118 0.62 -14.63 -3.47
CA ALA A 118 -0.74 -14.90 -3.89
C ALA A 118 -1.46 -13.59 -4.26
N PHE A 119 -1.07 -12.46 -3.64
CA PHE A 119 -1.44 -11.12 -4.13
C PHE A 119 -0.60 -10.67 -5.31
N SER A 120 0.72 -10.82 -5.24
CA SER A 120 1.63 -10.27 -6.24
C SER A 120 2.86 -11.14 -6.45
N PRO A 121 2.93 -11.86 -7.58
CA PRO A 121 4.12 -12.58 -8.00
C PRO A 121 5.35 -11.68 -8.15
N LEU A 122 5.17 -10.36 -8.29
CA LEU A 122 6.28 -9.41 -8.36
C LEU A 122 7.10 -9.39 -7.07
N LEU A 123 6.48 -9.69 -5.93
CA LEU A 123 7.16 -9.76 -4.63
C LEU A 123 8.10 -10.97 -4.51
N LYS A 124 7.98 -11.96 -5.41
CA LYS A 124 8.90 -13.13 -5.51
C LYS A 124 10.16 -12.84 -6.30
N LEU A 125 10.24 -11.73 -7.00
CA LEU A 125 11.42 -11.41 -7.79
C LEU A 125 12.62 -11.22 -6.84
N PRO A 126 13.85 -11.61 -7.25
CA PRO A 126 15.04 -11.29 -6.49
C PRO A 126 15.37 -9.79 -6.62
N GLU A 127 16.14 -9.26 -5.69
CA GLU A 127 16.78 -7.95 -5.88
C GLU A 127 17.76 -8.00 -7.09
N PRO A 128 17.88 -6.92 -7.88
CA PRO A 128 17.22 -5.62 -7.73
C PRO A 128 15.86 -5.53 -8.45
N PHE A 129 15.29 -6.63 -8.94
CA PHE A 129 14.05 -6.61 -9.74
C PHE A 129 12.79 -6.51 -8.87
N ARG A 130 12.87 -6.98 -7.62
CA ARG A 130 11.79 -6.89 -6.64
C ARG A 130 11.37 -5.43 -6.40
N PRO A 131 10.10 -5.07 -6.59
CA PRO A 131 9.63 -3.75 -6.22
C PRO A 131 9.52 -3.60 -4.70
N GLU A 132 9.72 -2.38 -4.21
CA GLU A 132 9.30 -1.99 -2.87
C GLU A 132 7.77 -1.87 -2.83
N SER A 133 7.17 -2.12 -1.67
CA SER A 133 5.73 -2.20 -1.49
C SER A 133 5.28 -1.28 -0.36
N TYR A 134 4.36 -0.37 -0.68
CA TYR A 134 3.84 0.62 0.24
C TYR A 134 2.32 0.55 0.33
N GLN A 135 1.76 0.76 1.51
CA GLN A 135 0.34 0.98 1.72
C GLN A 135 0.10 2.43 2.15
N TYR A 136 -0.90 3.05 1.54
CA TYR A 136 -1.36 4.41 1.82
C TYR A 136 -2.76 4.35 2.42
N LEU A 137 -2.96 5.10 3.50
CA LEU A 137 -4.19 5.13 4.29
C LEU A 137 -4.52 6.57 4.69
N GLY A 138 -5.81 6.86 4.89
CA GLY A 138 -6.27 8.19 5.30
C GLY A 138 -5.92 9.26 4.26
N SER A 139 -5.40 10.40 4.71
CA SER A 139 -5.05 11.54 3.86
C SER A 139 -4.06 11.19 2.74
N ALA A 140 -3.08 10.31 3.04
CA ALA A 140 -2.09 9.84 2.07
C ALA A 140 -2.74 9.08 0.89
N ALA A 141 -3.75 8.25 1.17
CA ALA A 141 -4.52 7.60 0.11
C ALA A 141 -5.45 8.59 -0.60
N ALA A 142 -6.15 9.43 0.17
CA ALA A 142 -7.08 10.42 -0.35
C ALA A 142 -6.46 11.33 -1.40
N GLN A 143 -5.24 11.81 -1.14
CA GLN A 143 -4.46 12.64 -2.06
C GLN A 143 -4.23 11.98 -3.42
N GLU A 144 -4.09 10.65 -3.46
CA GLU A 144 -3.65 9.93 -4.66
C GLU A 144 -4.78 9.23 -5.41
N VAL A 145 -5.78 8.74 -4.69
CA VAL A 145 -6.84 7.86 -5.22
C VAL A 145 -8.26 8.27 -4.82
N GLY A 146 -8.43 9.29 -3.97
CA GLY A 146 -9.71 9.83 -3.51
C GLY A 146 -10.13 9.36 -2.12
N ASP A 147 -11.06 10.11 -1.50
CA ASP A 147 -11.51 9.90 -0.12
C ASP A 147 -12.14 8.53 0.14
N GLY A 148 -11.99 8.02 1.37
CA GLY A 148 -12.57 6.75 1.80
C GLY A 148 -11.91 5.51 1.20
N ARG A 149 -10.71 5.66 0.62
CA ARG A 149 -10.00 4.61 -0.07
C ARG A 149 -8.67 4.27 0.60
N ILE A 150 -8.20 3.08 0.30
CA ILE A 150 -6.85 2.63 0.58
C ILE A 150 -6.12 2.37 -0.73
N ALA A 151 -4.80 2.46 -0.72
CA ALA A 151 -3.99 2.13 -1.88
C ALA A 151 -2.77 1.32 -1.50
N GLN A 152 -2.50 0.26 -2.27
CA GLN A 152 -1.22 -0.40 -2.34
C GLN A 152 -0.45 0.18 -3.52
N GLY A 153 0.83 0.47 -3.32
CA GLY A 153 1.71 0.96 -4.36
C GLY A 153 3.00 0.17 -4.43
N LEU A 154 3.31 -0.39 -5.60
CA LEU A 154 4.60 -1.04 -5.88
C LEU A 154 5.49 -0.09 -6.66
N THR A 155 6.73 0.11 -6.21
CA THR A 155 7.68 1.03 -6.85
C THR A 155 9.08 0.41 -6.92
N GLY A 156 9.99 1.05 -7.65
CA GLY A 156 11.35 0.54 -7.83
C GLY A 156 11.38 -0.78 -8.61
N GLY A 157 12.47 -1.52 -8.47
CA GLY A 157 12.74 -2.73 -9.23
C GLY A 157 12.42 -2.61 -10.72
N ILE A 158 11.63 -3.55 -11.25
CA ILE A 158 11.20 -3.55 -12.66
C ILE A 158 10.37 -2.32 -13.07
N LEU A 159 9.82 -1.56 -12.12
CA LEU A 159 8.97 -0.39 -12.38
C LEU A 159 9.77 0.91 -12.49
N GLY A 160 11.04 0.93 -12.04
CA GLY A 160 11.93 2.08 -12.13
C GLY A 160 11.34 3.34 -11.48
N LYS A 161 11.04 4.36 -12.30
CA LYS A 161 10.49 5.65 -11.84
C LYS A 161 8.96 5.63 -11.67
N SER A 162 8.30 4.63 -12.23
CA SER A 162 6.85 4.48 -12.12
C SER A 162 6.45 3.79 -10.82
N GLN A 163 5.19 3.96 -10.47
CA GLN A 163 4.54 3.22 -9.40
C GLN A 163 3.27 2.57 -9.94
N LEU A 164 3.11 1.30 -9.61
CA LEU A 164 1.91 0.53 -9.87
C LEU A 164 0.99 0.67 -8.67
N TRP A 165 -0.26 1.05 -8.89
CA TRP A 165 -1.23 1.37 -7.86
C TRP A 165 -2.40 0.40 -7.92
N LEU A 166 -2.73 -0.21 -6.79
CA LEU A 166 -3.96 -0.98 -6.57
C LEU A 166 -4.74 -0.28 -5.46
N SER A 167 -5.95 0.20 -5.74
CA SER A 167 -6.79 0.87 -4.72
C SER A 167 -8.18 0.28 -4.64
N SER A 168 -8.77 0.40 -3.46
CA SER A 168 -10.11 -0.07 -3.11
C SER A 168 -10.74 0.84 -2.07
N GLY A 169 -12.05 0.72 -1.86
CA GLY A 169 -12.67 1.20 -0.63
C GLY A 169 -12.24 0.32 0.55
N ALA A 170 -12.28 0.87 1.76
CA ALA A 170 -12.15 0.09 2.98
C ALA A 170 -12.99 0.73 4.08
N VAL A 171 -13.71 -0.10 4.83
CA VAL A 171 -14.52 0.32 5.97
C VAL A 171 -14.26 -0.61 7.15
N PRO A 172 -14.36 -0.13 8.40
CA PRO A 172 -14.41 -1.02 9.55
C PRO A 172 -15.58 -2.01 9.39
N PHE A 173 -15.36 -3.27 9.76
CA PHE A 173 -16.41 -4.27 9.76
C PHE A 173 -17.41 -3.99 10.89
N GLU A 174 -18.70 -4.10 10.61
CA GLU A 174 -19.76 -3.64 11.53
C GLU A 174 -19.75 -4.38 12.87
N ASP A 175 -19.51 -5.70 12.83
CA ASP A 175 -19.51 -6.55 14.02
C ASP A 175 -18.16 -6.53 14.77
N ASP A 176 -17.07 -6.18 14.08
CA ASP A 176 -15.72 -6.14 14.65
C ASP A 176 -14.90 -4.95 14.08
N PRO A 177 -14.83 -3.82 14.81
CA PRO A 177 -14.03 -2.65 14.45
C PRO A 177 -12.51 -2.87 14.50
N SER A 178 -12.02 -4.10 14.70
CA SER A 178 -10.61 -4.46 14.54
C SER A 178 -10.30 -4.94 13.11
N VAL A 179 -11.35 -5.19 12.33
CA VAL A 179 -11.30 -5.75 10.98
C VAL A 179 -11.62 -4.66 9.96
N LEU A 180 -10.80 -4.58 8.91
CA LEU A 180 -11.10 -3.79 7.72
C LEU A 180 -11.74 -4.68 6.66
N GLU A 181 -12.95 -4.33 6.23
CA GLU A 181 -13.60 -4.94 5.08
C GLU A 181 -13.30 -4.14 3.81
N ILE A 182 -12.74 -4.81 2.81
CA ILE A 182 -12.38 -4.19 1.53
C ILE A 182 -13.60 -4.12 0.61
N GLN A 183 -13.79 -2.96 -0.03
CA GLN A 183 -14.92 -2.68 -0.91
C GLN A 183 -14.47 -2.30 -2.32
N PRO A 184 -15.29 -2.60 -3.34
CA PRO A 184 -15.17 -1.96 -4.64
C PRO A 184 -15.43 -0.43 -4.56
N PRO A 185 -15.08 0.34 -5.61
CA PRO A 185 -14.45 -0.11 -6.85
C PRO A 185 -12.96 -0.38 -6.67
N PHE A 186 -12.48 -1.44 -7.33
CA PHE A 186 -11.06 -1.78 -7.41
C PHE A 186 -10.44 -1.11 -8.62
N ARG A 187 -9.34 -0.40 -8.44
CA ARG A 187 -8.64 0.29 -9.52
C ARG A 187 -7.20 -0.14 -9.58
N PHE A 188 -6.76 -0.47 -10.78
CA PHE A 188 -5.38 -0.74 -11.09
C PHE A 188 -4.85 0.35 -12.02
N GLN A 189 -3.81 1.05 -11.61
CA GLN A 189 -3.30 2.22 -12.30
C GLN A 189 -1.76 2.20 -12.36
N LEU A 190 -1.20 2.87 -13.37
CA LEU A 190 0.25 3.10 -13.49
C LEU A 190 0.50 4.60 -13.60
N GLY A 191 1.41 5.13 -12.79
CA GLY A 191 1.71 6.56 -12.80
C GLY A 191 2.98 6.90 -12.04
N GLY A 192 3.08 8.15 -11.59
CA GLY A 192 4.18 8.56 -10.72
C GLY A 192 4.07 8.04 -9.30
N LYS A 193 5.13 8.30 -8.54
CA LYS A 193 5.23 7.91 -7.14
C LYS A 193 4.31 8.77 -6.26
N TYR A 194 4.04 8.30 -5.05
CA TYR A 194 3.36 9.09 -4.02
C TYR A 194 3.95 10.50 -3.89
N GLY A 195 3.08 11.51 -3.87
CA GLY A 195 3.46 12.92 -3.77
C GLY A 195 4.13 13.51 -5.00
N SER A 196 4.27 12.76 -6.10
CA SER A 196 5.01 13.26 -7.27
C SER A 196 4.19 14.19 -8.18
N GLY A 197 2.87 14.25 -8.00
CA GLY A 197 1.95 15.03 -8.85
C GLY A 197 1.82 14.53 -10.30
N VAL A 198 2.47 13.43 -10.65
CA VAL A 198 2.40 12.87 -12.01
C VAL A 198 1.09 12.08 -12.16
N PRO A 199 0.31 12.33 -13.21
CA PRO A 199 -0.97 11.64 -13.40
C PRO A 199 -0.86 10.11 -13.44
N LYS A 200 -1.90 9.44 -12.94
CA LYS A 200 -2.04 7.99 -13.02
C LYS A 200 -2.94 7.60 -14.19
N LYS A 201 -2.48 6.69 -15.02
CA LYS A 201 -3.28 6.07 -16.08
C LYS A 201 -3.98 4.84 -15.53
N MET A 202 -5.30 4.81 -15.64
CA MET A 202 -6.11 3.64 -15.30
C MET A 202 -5.87 2.51 -16.32
N ILE A 203 -5.58 1.32 -15.81
CA ILE A 203 -5.38 0.10 -16.61
C ILE A 203 -6.64 -0.78 -16.52
N VAL A 204 -7.15 -0.95 -15.30
CA VAL A 204 -8.36 -1.73 -14.99
C VAL A 204 -9.17 -1.01 -13.93
N GLU A 205 -10.49 -1.05 -14.05
CA GLU A 205 -11.44 -0.73 -13.00
C GLU A 205 -12.47 -1.84 -12.91
N SER A 206 -12.84 -2.18 -11.68
CA SER A 206 -13.87 -3.17 -11.38
C SER A 206 -14.85 -2.60 -10.36
N GLY A 207 -16.14 -2.65 -10.68
CA GLY A 207 -17.22 -2.16 -9.81
C GLY A 207 -17.63 -3.16 -8.73
N SER A 208 -17.13 -4.40 -8.79
CA SER A 208 -17.43 -5.44 -7.80
C SER A 208 -16.28 -6.41 -7.58
N ASP A 209 -16.30 -7.16 -6.48
CA ASP A 209 -15.40 -8.30 -6.26
C ASP A 209 -15.56 -9.36 -7.35
N ALA A 210 -16.80 -9.60 -7.77
CA ALA A 210 -17.11 -10.58 -8.80
C ALA A 210 -16.46 -10.21 -10.14
N GLU A 211 -16.62 -8.96 -10.59
CA GLU A 211 -15.95 -8.47 -11.78
C GLU A 211 -14.43 -8.59 -11.63
N PHE A 212 -13.87 -8.19 -10.49
CA PHE A 212 -12.43 -8.17 -10.25
C PHE A 212 -11.83 -9.58 -10.35
N ARG A 213 -12.49 -10.56 -9.75
CA ARG A 213 -12.10 -11.98 -9.79
C ARG A 213 -12.26 -12.60 -11.16
N GLN A 214 -13.29 -12.19 -11.92
CA GLN A 214 -13.48 -12.63 -13.29
C GLN A 214 -12.31 -12.17 -14.18
N VAL A 215 -11.87 -10.92 -14.06
CA VAL A 215 -10.71 -10.42 -14.83
C VAL A 215 -9.41 -11.13 -14.41
N ASN A 216 -9.34 -11.61 -13.17
CA ASN A 216 -8.20 -12.35 -12.63
C ASN A 216 -8.27 -13.87 -12.87
N GLY A 217 -9.24 -14.38 -13.62
CA GLY A 217 -9.30 -15.79 -14.02
C GLY A 217 -9.43 -16.78 -12.86
N ARG A 218 -10.14 -16.37 -11.81
CA ARG A 218 -10.35 -17.14 -10.57
C ARG A 218 -11.24 -18.37 -10.77
N SER A 219 -11.07 -19.37 -9.90
CA SER A 219 -11.93 -20.56 -9.82
C SER A 219 -13.37 -20.21 -9.41
N LYS A 220 -14.30 -21.17 -9.51
CA LYS A 220 -15.71 -20.92 -9.13
C LYS A 220 -15.85 -20.66 -7.63
N GLU A 221 -15.06 -21.38 -6.84
CA GLU A 221 -15.00 -21.26 -5.39
C GLU A 221 -14.46 -19.89 -4.99
N GLU A 222 -13.38 -19.44 -5.62
CA GLU A 222 -12.81 -18.10 -5.44
C GLU A 222 -13.80 -17.01 -5.88
N GLN A 223 -14.50 -17.23 -6.99
CA GLN A 223 -15.50 -16.30 -7.50
C GLN A 223 -16.65 -16.09 -6.50
N ALA A 224 -17.06 -17.15 -5.81
CA ALA A 224 -18.14 -17.14 -4.82
C ALA A 224 -17.71 -16.60 -3.43
N ALA A 225 -16.42 -16.32 -3.23
CA ALA A 225 -15.91 -15.87 -1.94
C ALA A 225 -16.56 -14.55 -1.47
N GLY A 226 -16.66 -14.36 -0.16
CA GLY A 226 -17.08 -13.09 0.44
C GLY A 226 -16.05 -11.98 0.21
N LYS A 227 -16.31 -10.79 0.76
CA LYS A 227 -15.35 -9.69 0.71
C LYS A 227 -14.11 -10.04 1.54
N ASN A 228 -12.97 -9.46 1.17
CA ASN A 228 -11.74 -9.66 1.92
C ASN A 228 -11.79 -8.87 3.23
N GLN A 229 -11.47 -9.55 4.33
CA GLN A 229 -11.45 -8.99 5.67
C GLN A 229 -10.04 -9.09 6.24
N TYR A 230 -9.53 -7.96 6.74
CA TYR A 230 -8.17 -7.83 7.24
C TYR A 230 -8.18 -7.46 8.71
N GLN A 231 -7.78 -8.39 9.56
CA GLN A 231 -7.48 -8.13 10.96
C GLN A 231 -6.27 -7.21 11.05
N GLN A 232 -6.38 -6.14 11.81
CA GLN A 232 -5.27 -5.23 12.09
C GLN A 232 -4.82 -5.38 13.54
N MET A 233 -3.51 -5.54 13.75
CA MET A 233 -2.87 -5.50 15.07
C MET A 233 -1.78 -4.42 15.05
N TYR A 234 -1.83 -3.49 16.00
CA TYR A 234 -0.82 -2.44 16.14
C TYR A 234 0.13 -2.81 17.24
N LEU A 235 1.42 -2.77 16.99
CA LEU A 235 2.42 -2.85 18.06
C LEU A 235 2.70 -1.46 18.63
N GLU A 236 2.61 -0.44 17.76
CA GLU A 236 2.86 0.96 18.07
C GLU A 236 1.92 1.83 17.22
N ASN A 237 1.59 3.03 17.71
CA ASN A 237 0.62 3.90 17.04
C ASN A 237 0.95 5.41 17.11
N ILE A 238 2.20 5.76 17.40
CA ILE A 238 2.56 7.13 17.83
C ILE A 238 3.38 7.91 16.79
N GLY A 239 3.67 7.33 15.61
CA GLY A 239 4.35 8.06 14.53
C GLY A 239 5.27 7.19 13.66
N PRO A 240 6.20 7.81 12.92
CA PRO A 240 7.18 7.11 12.10
C PRO A 240 7.90 6.00 12.86
N GLY A 241 8.13 4.87 12.18
CA GLY A 241 8.72 3.67 12.76
C GLY A 241 7.73 2.73 13.45
N SER A 242 6.48 3.16 13.67
CA SER A 242 5.43 2.30 14.25
C SER A 242 5.20 1.05 13.42
N LEU A 243 4.97 -0.08 14.08
CA LEU A 243 4.69 -1.35 13.43
C LEU A 243 3.23 -1.75 13.49
N ARG A 244 2.77 -2.38 12.40
CA ARG A 244 1.45 -2.98 12.29
C ARG A 244 1.53 -4.32 11.58
N VAL A 245 0.79 -5.30 12.09
CA VAL A 245 0.55 -6.59 11.45
C VAL A 245 -0.86 -6.60 10.87
N SER A 246 -0.98 -6.98 9.61
CA SER A 246 -2.26 -7.15 8.92
C SER A 246 -2.40 -8.61 8.52
N SER A 247 -3.50 -9.25 8.90
CA SER A 247 -3.77 -10.66 8.57
C SER A 247 -5.08 -10.80 7.82
N VAL A 248 -5.10 -11.54 6.72
CA VAL A 248 -6.33 -11.81 5.96
C VAL A 248 -7.10 -12.96 6.62
N ILE A 249 -8.28 -12.67 7.17
CA ILE A 249 -9.05 -13.63 7.97
C ILE A 249 -10.27 -14.21 7.23
N ALA A 250 -10.76 -13.53 6.20
CA ALA A 250 -11.86 -14.00 5.36
C ALA A 250 -11.77 -13.40 3.94
N GLY A 251 -12.47 -14.02 2.98
CA GLY A 251 -12.55 -13.57 1.59
C GLY A 251 -12.02 -14.60 0.60
N ASP A 252 -11.27 -14.13 -0.41
CA ASP A 252 -10.67 -14.98 -1.44
C ASP A 252 -9.75 -16.04 -0.81
N PRO A 253 -10.05 -17.35 -0.96
CA PRO A 253 -9.35 -18.43 -0.27
C PRO A 253 -7.87 -18.53 -0.65
N VAL A 254 -7.46 -17.93 -1.77
CA VAL A 254 -6.05 -17.90 -2.19
C VAL A 254 -5.20 -17.02 -1.27
N ILE A 255 -5.82 -16.00 -0.68
CA ILE A 255 -5.14 -14.98 0.13
C ILE A 255 -5.48 -15.04 1.61
N VAL A 256 -6.45 -15.88 2.01
CA VAL A 256 -6.76 -16.10 3.43
C VAL A 256 -5.55 -16.74 4.13
N GLY A 257 -5.22 -16.20 5.32
CA GLY A 257 -4.06 -16.61 6.11
C GLY A 257 -2.75 -15.92 5.72
N GLU A 258 -2.79 -14.97 4.78
CA GLU A 258 -1.66 -14.10 4.51
C GLU A 258 -1.43 -13.08 5.62
N ILE A 259 -0.15 -12.78 5.86
CA ILE A 259 0.29 -11.87 6.93
C ILE A 259 1.27 -10.84 6.37
N PHE A 260 1.06 -9.58 6.73
CA PHE A 260 1.89 -8.46 6.31
C PHE A 260 2.36 -7.64 7.51
N VAL A 261 3.67 -7.46 7.63
CA VAL A 261 4.26 -6.57 8.63
C VAL A 261 4.66 -5.28 7.95
N HIS A 262 4.08 -4.18 8.43
CA HIS A 262 4.31 -2.85 7.91
C HIS A 262 4.97 -1.95 8.93
N ARG A 263 5.80 -1.02 8.45
CA ARG A 263 6.41 0.05 9.21
C ARG A 263 5.94 1.40 8.71
N LYS A 264 5.46 2.26 9.60
CA LYS A 264 5.06 3.63 9.27
C LYS A 264 6.27 4.48 8.90
N LEU A 265 6.14 5.32 7.87
CA LEU A 265 7.16 6.29 7.46
C LEU A 265 6.90 7.68 8.05
#